data_AF-A0A2S2PEA0-F1
#
_entry.id   AF-A0A2S2PEA0-F1
#
_cell.length_a   1.000
_cell.length_b   1.000
_cell.length_c   1.000
_cell.angle_alpha   90.00
_cell.angle_beta   90.00
_cell.angle_gamma   90.00
#
_symmetry.space_group_name_H-M   'P 1'
#
loop_
_entity.id
_entity.type
_entity.pdbx_description
1 polymer ?
#
loop_
_entity_poly.entity_id
_entity_poly.type
_entity_poly.pdbx_seq_one_letter_code
_entity_poly.pdbx_strand_id
1 'polypeptide(L)'
;CTSHCLNLAISDTCNIQSIRNCTGTIQKVCVFFKYPKRQNVMLESIKRVCPESQITKLKLLCPTRWVDRHDSIITFMELFDAVIDGLSIISTWPDRESSSGAYQLLCAIKQPEFILST
;
A
#
# COMPACT_ATOMS: atom_id res chain seq x y z
N CYS A 1 24.21 16.29 11.70
CA CYS A 1 24.37 15.61 10.39
C CYS A 1 23.13 15.85 9.53
N THR A 2 23.31 16.18 8.25
CA THR A 2 22.22 16.46 7.30
C THR A 2 21.22 15.30 7.16
N SER A 3 21.70 14.05 7.19
CA SER A 3 20.84 12.85 7.22
C SER A 3 19.93 12.78 8.46
N HIS A 4 20.43 13.23 9.62
CA HIS A 4 19.63 13.33 10.83
C HIS A 4 18.57 14.44 10.73
N CYS A 5 18.94 15.61 10.19
CA CYS A 5 17.99 16.70 9.94
C CYS A 5 16.90 16.32 8.93
N LEU A 6 17.26 15.60 7.87
CA LEU A 6 16.32 15.05 6.89
C LEU A 6 15.37 14.05 7.54
N ASN A 7 15.88 13.12 8.34
CA ASN A 7 15.05 12.16 9.06
C ASN A 7 14.06 12.85 10.01
N LEU A 8 14.47 13.92 10.69
CA LEU A 8 13.58 14.72 11.53
C LEU A 8 12.50 15.42 10.70
N ALA A 9 12.86 16.08 9.60
CA ALA A 9 11.90 16.74 8.72
C ALA A 9 10.87 15.77 8.14
N ILE A 10 11.32 14.61 7.64
CA ILE A 10 10.44 13.56 7.12
C ILE A 10 9.54 13.01 8.23
N SER A 11 10.11 12.72 9.41
CA SER A 11 9.32 12.27 10.55
C SER A 11 8.26 13.31 10.96
N ASP A 12 8.56 14.59 10.85
CA ASP A 12 7.62 15.66 11.17
C ASP A 12 6.51 15.78 10.13
N THR A 13 6.82 15.67 8.83
CA THR A 13 5.78 15.60 7.78
C THR A 13 4.85 14.40 7.94
N CYS A 14 5.35 13.27 8.46
CA CYS A 14 4.50 12.11 8.78
C CYS A 14 3.51 12.37 9.92
N ASN A 15 3.63 13.49 10.65
CA ASN A 15 2.65 13.96 11.64
C ASN A 15 1.54 14.81 11.03
N ILE A 16 1.64 15.22 9.76
CA ILE A 16 0.53 15.86 9.04
C ILE A 16 -0.58 14.83 8.88
N GLN A 17 -1.81 15.19 9.28
CA GLN A 17 -2.93 14.25 9.40
C GLN A 17 -3.21 13.47 8.10
N SER A 18 -3.18 14.15 6.96
CA SER A 18 -3.42 13.55 5.65
C SER A 18 -2.32 12.53 5.28
N ILE A 19 -1.05 12.91 5.43
CA ILE A 19 0.12 12.03 5.21
C ILE A 19 0.08 10.84 6.16
N ARG A 20 -0.21 11.06 7.45
CA ARG A 20 -0.35 10.00 8.44
C ARG A 20 -1.45 9.01 8.05
N ASN A 21 -2.62 9.51 7.66
CA ASN A 21 -3.76 8.68 7.25
C ASN A 21 -3.46 7.88 5.98
N CYS A 22 -2.83 8.53 5.00
CA CYS A 22 -2.40 7.88 3.78
C CYS A 22 -1.41 6.75 4.08
N THR A 23 -0.32 7.05 4.80
CA THR A 23 0.70 6.07 5.18
C THR A 23 0.10 4.90 5.98
N GLY A 24 -0.82 5.20 6.90
CA GLY A 24 -1.54 4.18 7.66
C GLY A 24 -2.43 3.29 6.77
N THR A 25 -3.04 3.85 5.72
CA THR A 25 -3.85 3.11 4.75
C THR A 25 -2.97 2.22 3.88
N ILE A 26 -1.86 2.73 3.36
CA ILE A 26 -0.86 1.93 2.62
C ILE A 26 -0.41 0.74 3.47
N GLN A 27 -0.06 0.99 4.73
CA GLN A 27 0.38 -0.08 5.63
C GLN A 27 -0.70 -1.16 5.81
N LYS A 28 -1.97 -0.76 5.96
CA LYS A 28 -3.09 -1.72 6.04
C LYS A 28 -3.21 -2.55 4.77
N VAL A 29 -3.05 -1.96 3.59
CA VAL A 29 -3.06 -2.71 2.31
C VAL A 29 -1.89 -3.69 2.22
N CYS A 30 -0.68 -3.25 2.55
CA CYS A 30 0.49 -4.14 2.55
C CYS A 30 0.32 -5.33 3.51
N VAL A 31 -0.24 -5.08 4.71
CA VAL A 31 -0.57 -6.15 5.67
C VAL A 31 -1.71 -7.04 5.16
N PHE A 32 -2.69 -6.47 4.47
CA PHE A 32 -3.83 -7.22 3.92
C PHE A 32 -3.37 -8.27 2.91
N PHE A 33 -2.47 -7.91 2.00
CA PHE A 33 -1.92 -8.83 1.00
C PHE A 33 -0.82 -9.77 1.53
N LYS A 34 -0.28 -9.54 2.73
CA LYS A 34 0.75 -10.39 3.36
C LYS A 34 0.32 -11.87 3.48
N TYR A 35 -0.97 -12.14 3.62
CA TYR A 35 -1.48 -13.50 3.82
C TYR A 35 -1.40 -14.33 2.52
N PRO A 36 -0.95 -15.61 2.55
CA PRO A 36 -0.63 -16.38 1.34
C PRO A 36 -1.72 -16.41 0.26
N LYS A 37 -2.98 -16.62 0.65
CA LYS A 37 -4.11 -16.64 -0.30
C LYS A 37 -4.29 -15.30 -1.03
N ARG A 38 -4.18 -14.19 -0.30
CA ARG A 38 -4.33 -12.84 -0.85
C ARG A 38 -3.08 -12.43 -1.63
N GLN A 39 -1.90 -12.85 -1.17
CA GLN A 39 -0.63 -12.66 -1.87
C GLN A 39 -0.63 -13.31 -3.26
N ASN A 40 -1.23 -14.50 -3.39
CA ASN A 40 -1.39 -15.14 -4.69
C ASN A 40 -2.24 -14.30 -5.64
N VAL A 41 -3.36 -13.72 -5.15
CA VAL A 41 -4.16 -12.78 -5.94
C VAL A 41 -3.34 -11.56 -6.36
N MET A 42 -2.55 -10.99 -5.44
CA MET A 42 -1.67 -9.87 -5.76
C MET A 42 -0.70 -10.22 -6.88
N LEU A 43 -0.04 -11.38 -6.80
CA LEU A 43 0.91 -11.83 -7.82
C LEU A 43 0.24 -11.99 -9.19
N GLU A 44 -0.95 -12.59 -9.24
CA GLU A 44 -1.71 -12.74 -10.49
C GLU A 44 -2.19 -11.39 -11.03
N SER A 45 -2.57 -10.46 -10.15
CA SER A 45 -2.97 -9.10 -10.53
C SER A 45 -1.79 -8.32 -11.11
N ILE A 46 -0.60 -8.45 -10.54
CA ILE A 46 0.64 -7.84 -11.08
C ILE A 46 0.93 -8.39 -12.48
N LYS A 47 0.92 -9.72 -12.66
CA LYS A 47 1.17 -10.32 -13.98
C LYS A 47 0.16 -9.87 -15.05
N ARG A 48 -1.08 -9.61 -14.64
CA ARG A 48 -2.18 -9.21 -15.53
C ARG A 48 -2.12 -7.74 -15.90
N VAL A 49 -1.85 -6.86 -14.93
CA VAL A 49 -2.01 -5.40 -15.08
C VAL A 49 -0.68 -4.67 -15.25
N CYS A 50 0.41 -5.22 -14.69
CA CYS A 50 1.75 -4.65 -14.72
C CYS A 50 2.78 -5.70 -15.19
N PRO A 51 2.64 -6.27 -16.41
CA PRO A 51 3.45 -7.41 -16.86
C PRO A 51 4.95 -7.10 -16.97
N GLU A 52 5.31 -5.83 -17.17
CA GLU A 52 6.71 -5.36 -17.23
C GLU A 52 7.38 -5.24 -15.86
N SER A 53 6.59 -5.21 -14.77
CA SER A 53 7.12 -5.03 -13.43
C SER A 53 7.90 -6.25 -12.97
N GLN A 54 9.12 -6.02 -12.46
CA GLN A 54 9.94 -7.05 -11.82
C GLN A 54 9.54 -7.31 -10.36
N ILE A 55 8.58 -6.53 -9.84
CA ILE A 55 8.17 -6.60 -8.44
C ILE A 55 7.05 -7.63 -8.31
N THR A 56 7.23 -8.59 -7.41
CA THR A 56 6.29 -9.71 -7.22
C THR A 56 5.43 -9.59 -5.97
N LYS A 57 5.74 -8.63 -5.09
CA LYS A 57 5.04 -8.42 -3.82
C LYS A 57 5.18 -7.00 -3.30
N LEU A 58 4.20 -6.57 -2.52
CA LEU A 58 4.29 -5.35 -1.73
C LEU A 58 5.32 -5.50 -0.61
N LYS A 59 6.01 -4.40 -0.30
CA LYS A 59 6.90 -4.31 0.86
C LYS A 59 6.12 -3.74 2.05
N LEU A 60 6.33 -4.33 3.24
CA LEU A 60 5.78 -3.78 4.47
C LEU A 60 6.54 -2.49 4.83
N LEU A 61 5.85 -1.49 5.38
CA LEU A 61 6.51 -0.26 5.79
C LEU A 61 7.28 -0.51 7.07
N CYS A 62 8.51 0.01 7.13
CA CYS A 62 9.33 -0.02 8.33
C CYS A 62 8.91 1.12 9.29
N PRO A 63 8.55 0.83 10.56
CA PRO A 63 8.15 1.86 11.51
C PRO A 63 9.28 2.82 11.90
N THR A 64 10.53 2.37 11.89
CA THR A 64 11.66 3.12 12.46
C THR A 64 12.71 3.55 11.44
N ARG A 65 12.68 3.01 10.21
CA ARG A 65 13.65 3.34 9.15
C ARG A 65 12.94 4.03 7.99
N TRP A 66 13.17 5.34 7.86
CA TRP A 66 12.48 6.17 6.87
C TRP A 66 12.81 5.76 5.41
N VAL A 67 14.07 5.37 5.14
CA VAL A 67 14.50 4.93 3.81
C VAL A 67 13.69 3.71 3.38
N ASP A 68 13.65 2.68 4.22
CA ASP A 68 12.90 1.46 3.95
C ASP A 68 11.39 1.73 3.82
N ARG A 69 10.85 2.69 4.60
CA ARG A 69 9.46 3.13 4.48
C ARG A 69 9.19 3.78 3.11
N HIS A 70 10.06 4.68 2.68
CA HIS A 70 9.96 5.38 1.42
C HIS A 70 10.03 4.40 0.24
N ASP A 71 10.95 3.43 0.28
CA ASP A 71 11.04 2.37 -0.73
C ASP A 71 9.76 1.53 -0.82
N SER A 72 9.12 1.24 0.33
CA SER A 72 7.84 0.53 0.36
C SER A 72 6.70 1.36 -0.23
N ILE A 73 6.68 2.68 -0.03
CA ILE A 73 5.69 3.59 -0.62
C ILE A 73 5.89 3.68 -2.14
N ILE A 74 7.13 3.81 -2.62
CA ILE A 74 7.43 3.78 -4.07
C ILE A 74 6.94 2.46 -4.68
N THR A 75 7.29 1.33 -4.05
CA THR A 75 6.87 0.00 -4.51
C THR A 75 5.34 -0.12 -4.58
N PHE A 76 4.64 0.47 -3.61
CA PHE A 76 3.17 0.50 -3.60
C PHE A 76 2.62 1.31 -4.78
N MET A 77 3.23 2.45 -5.09
CA MET A 77 2.82 3.30 -6.21
C MET A 77 3.05 2.67 -7.57
N GLU A 78 4.20 2.04 -7.76
CA GLU A 78 4.51 1.31 -8.99
C GLU A 78 3.52 0.16 -9.25
N LEU A 79 2.92 -0.39 -8.19
CA LEU A 79 1.94 -1.47 -8.27
C LEU A 79 0.50 -1.02 -8.01
N PHE A 80 0.22 0.28 -8.06
CA PHE A 80 -1.08 0.81 -7.62
C PHE A 80 -2.27 0.22 -8.39
N ASP A 81 -2.14 0.06 -9.70
CA ASP A 81 -3.20 -0.54 -10.52
C ASP A 81 -3.42 -2.02 -10.19
N ALA A 82 -2.33 -2.77 -9.96
CA ALA A 82 -2.41 -4.17 -9.50
C ALA A 82 -3.03 -4.28 -8.09
N VAL A 83 -2.79 -3.32 -7.20
CA VAL A 83 -3.43 -3.24 -5.88
C VAL A 83 -4.94 -3.05 -6.02
N ILE A 84 -5.37 -2.09 -6.85
CA ILE A 84 -6.80 -1.84 -7.11
C ILE A 84 -7.47 -3.11 -7.64
N ASP A 85 -6.83 -3.75 -8.62
CA ASP A 85 -7.32 -4.96 -9.26
C ASP A 85 -7.44 -6.13 -8.27
N GLY A 86 -6.40 -6.39 -7.48
CA GLY A 86 -6.40 -7.43 -6.46
C GLY A 86 -7.44 -7.21 -5.35
N LEU A 87 -7.61 -5.97 -4.89
CA LEU A 87 -8.66 -5.63 -3.92
C LEU A 87 -10.06 -5.80 -4.52
N SER A 88 -10.24 -5.44 -5.79
CA SER A 88 -11.49 -5.65 -6.52
C SER A 88 -11.84 -7.14 -6.59
N ILE A 89 -10.89 -8.01 -6.92
CA ILE A 89 -11.12 -9.47 -6.94
C ILE A 89 -11.50 -9.99 -5.54
N ILE A 90 -10.73 -9.63 -4.51
CA ILE A 90 -10.98 -10.15 -3.16
C ILE A 90 -12.33 -9.63 -2.62
N SER A 91 -12.77 -8.44 -3.05
CA SER A 91 -14.08 -7.90 -2.66
C SER A 91 -15.26 -8.75 -3.14
N THR A 92 -15.08 -9.61 -4.14
CA THR A 92 -16.13 -10.53 -4.63
C THR A 92 -16.04 -11.93 -4.01
N TRP A 93 -15.13 -12.16 -3.06
CA TRP A 93 -15.00 -13.46 -2.40
C TRP A 93 -16.21 -13.77 -1.49
N PRO A 94 -16.57 -15.05 -1.34
CA PRO A 94 -17.63 -15.45 -0.42
C PRO A 94 -17.25 -15.26 1.05
N ASP A 95 -15.95 -15.21 1.36
CA ASP A 95 -15.44 -14.95 2.71
C ASP A 95 -15.74 -13.50 3.10
N ARG A 96 -16.61 -13.32 4.11
CA ARG A 96 -17.11 -12.00 4.52
C ARG A 96 -16.02 -11.08 5.06
N GLU A 97 -15.07 -11.61 5.82
CA GLU A 97 -14.01 -10.79 6.41
C GLU A 97 -13.05 -10.26 5.33
N SER A 98 -12.60 -11.12 4.41
CA SER A 98 -11.71 -10.73 3.32
C SER A 98 -12.41 -9.80 2.34
N SER A 99 -13.65 -10.10 1.94
CA SER A 99 -14.40 -9.28 0.98
C SER A 99 -14.71 -7.88 1.52
N SER A 100 -15.24 -7.79 2.74
CA SER A 100 -15.52 -6.49 3.37
C SER A 100 -14.25 -5.68 3.63
N GLY A 101 -13.18 -6.33 4.11
CA GLY A 101 -11.89 -5.67 4.31
C GLY A 101 -11.29 -5.15 2.99
N ALA A 102 -11.36 -5.95 1.92
CA ALA A 102 -10.89 -5.53 0.60
C ALA A 102 -11.68 -4.34 0.05
N TYR A 103 -13.02 -4.38 0.16
CA TYR A 103 -13.88 -3.28 -0.29
C TYR A 103 -13.61 -1.99 0.48
N GLN A 104 -13.47 -2.05 1.81
CA GLN A 104 -13.15 -0.88 2.63
C GLN A 104 -11.80 -0.27 2.24
N LEU A 105 -10.78 -1.10 2.02
CA LEU A 105 -9.47 -0.63 1.57
C LEU A 105 -9.55 -0.03 0.17
N LEU A 106 -10.30 -0.64 -0.75
CA LEU A 106 -10.52 -0.13 -2.10
C LEU A 106 -11.18 1.25 -2.08
N CYS A 107 -12.20 1.44 -1.25
CA CYS A 107 -12.84 2.73 -1.05
C CYS A 107 -11.88 3.78 -0.49
N ALA A 108 -11.00 3.39 0.44
CA ALA A 108 -10.04 4.29 1.07
C ALA A 108 -8.97 4.78 0.09
N ILE A 109 -8.36 3.87 -0.71
CA ILE A 109 -7.29 4.24 -1.65
C ILE A 109 -7.79 5.01 -2.87
N LYS A 110 -9.09 4.95 -3.18
CA LYS A 110 -9.71 5.72 -4.26
C LYS A 110 -10.17 7.12 -3.83
N GLN A 111 -10.06 7.48 -2.56
CA GLN A 111 -10.42 8.83 -2.11
C GLN A 111 -9.46 9.87 -2.72
N PRO A 112 -9.95 11.02 -3.21
CA PRO A 112 -9.09 12.09 -3.72
C PRO A 112 -8.03 12.53 -2.72
N GLU A 113 -8.38 12.61 -1.43
CA GLU A 113 -7.44 12.98 -0.38
C GLU A 113 -6.29 11.98 -0.23
N PHE A 114 -6.54 10.68 -0.47
CA PHE A 114 -5.48 9.68 -0.52
C PHE A 114 -4.57 9.95 -1.72
N ILE A 115 -5.14 10.08 -2.92
CA ILE A 115 -4.38 10.29 -4.16
C ILE A 115 -3.50 11.56 -4.09
N LEU A 116 -4.01 12.63 -3.49
CA LEU A 116 -3.28 13.90 -3.35
C LEU A 116 -2.22 13.89 -2.24
N SER A 117 -2.33 12.97 -1.27
CA SER A 117 -1.43 12.92 -0.11
C SER A 117 -0.33 11.88 -0.23
N THR A 118 -0.26 11.16 -1.36
CA THR A 118 0.74 10.12 -1.59
C THR A 118 1.69 10.49 -2.71
#